data_AF-A0A2H9PNE8-F1
#
_entry.id   AF-A0A2H9PNE8-F1
#
_cell.length_a   1.000
_cell.length_b   1.000
_cell.length_c   1.000
_cell.angle_alpha   90.00
_cell.angle_beta   90.00
_cell.angle_gamma   90.00
#
_symmetry.space_group_name_H-M   'P 1'
#
loop_
_entity.id
_entity.type
_entity.pdbx_description
1 polymer ?
#
loop_
_entity_poly.entity_id
_entity_poly.type
_entity_poly.pdbx_seq_one_letter_code
_entity_poly.pdbx_strand_id
1 'polypeptide(L)'
;MKFKAKKSYGQYKTTKCPFCDRIATLKNEEGLDVCPQHTKSVLPEIKCTCGSWLEARSGKFGPYFNCLNCGNINYNKGMEIKALTMKGQPEKVIIEKPQSIFFRERIEVKGKTQTKERKEITISSNDSYYFD
;
A
#
# COMPACT_ATOMS: atom_id res chain seq x y z
N MET A 1 -29.63 -13.03 27.10
CA MET A 1 -29.90 -13.24 25.65
C MET A 1 -28.56 -13.34 24.92
N LYS A 2 -28.27 -14.42 24.19
CA LYS A 2 -27.07 -14.53 23.36
C LYS A 2 -27.36 -13.90 22.00
N PHE A 3 -26.77 -12.74 21.71
CA PHE A 3 -26.84 -12.12 20.38
C PHE A 3 -26.18 -13.06 19.35
N LYS A 4 -26.96 -13.62 18.42
CA LYS A 4 -26.43 -14.32 17.25
C LYS A 4 -25.89 -13.29 16.27
N ALA A 5 -24.58 -13.13 16.22
CA ALA A 5 -23.92 -12.32 15.19
C ALA A 5 -24.24 -12.86 13.79
N LYS A 6 -24.49 -11.96 12.83
CA LYS A 6 -24.73 -12.34 11.43
C LYS A 6 -23.46 -12.99 10.86
N LYS A 7 -23.62 -14.09 10.12
CA LYS A 7 -22.51 -14.70 9.38
C LYS A 7 -22.10 -13.75 8.25
N SER A 8 -20.85 -13.27 8.29
CA SER A 8 -20.25 -12.51 7.19
C SER A 8 -19.44 -13.46 6.33
N TYR A 9 -19.90 -13.69 5.10
CA TYR A 9 -19.21 -14.57 4.15
C TYR A 9 -18.04 -13.84 3.52
N GLY A 10 -16.92 -14.55 3.28
CA GLY A 10 -15.77 -14.00 2.54
C GLY A 10 -14.68 -13.33 3.37
N GLN A 11 -14.86 -13.18 4.69
CA GLN A 11 -13.81 -12.62 5.57
C GLN A 11 -12.49 -13.41 5.55
N TYR A 12 -12.53 -14.70 5.23
CA TYR A 12 -11.32 -15.52 5.08
C TYR A 12 -10.51 -15.21 3.81
N LYS A 13 -11.12 -14.53 2.82
CA LYS A 13 -10.47 -14.18 1.54
C LYS A 13 -9.85 -12.79 1.55
N THR A 14 -10.20 -11.94 2.51
CA THR A 14 -9.63 -10.59 2.59
C THR A 14 -8.23 -10.66 3.17
N THR A 15 -7.22 -10.46 2.33
CA THR A 15 -5.82 -10.35 2.74
C THR A 15 -5.55 -8.98 3.34
N LYS A 16 -4.76 -8.96 4.42
CA LYS A 16 -4.35 -7.73 5.12
C LYS A 16 -2.93 -7.37 4.72
N CYS A 17 -2.65 -6.07 4.67
CA CYS A 17 -1.34 -5.53 4.42
C CYS A 17 -0.41 -5.81 5.62
N PRO A 18 0.79 -6.36 5.41
CA PRO A 18 1.71 -6.74 6.49
C PRO A 18 2.35 -5.56 7.24
N PHE A 19 2.14 -4.32 6.77
CA PHE A 19 2.71 -3.11 7.36
C PHE A 19 1.70 -2.32 8.21
N CYS A 20 0.41 -2.38 7.88
CA CYS A 20 -0.61 -1.52 8.53
C CYS A 20 -1.98 -2.17 8.75
N ASP A 21 -2.11 -3.48 8.53
CA ASP A 21 -3.32 -4.29 8.73
C ASP A 21 -4.57 -3.86 7.94
N ARG A 22 -4.45 -2.84 7.09
CA ARG A 22 -5.50 -2.45 6.14
C ARG A 22 -5.67 -3.50 5.06
N ILE A 23 -6.81 -3.49 4.40
CA ILE A 23 -7.10 -4.41 3.28
C ILE A 23 -6.03 -4.20 2.18
N ALA A 24 -5.40 -5.29 1.76
CA ALA A 24 -4.46 -5.28 0.65
C ALA A 24 -5.23 -5.32 -0.67
N THR A 25 -4.87 -4.43 -1.59
CA THR A 25 -5.52 -4.32 -2.92
C THR A 25 -4.52 -4.38 -4.06
N LEU A 26 -3.23 -4.14 -3.78
CA LEU A 26 -2.17 -4.07 -4.77
C LEU A 26 -1.03 -5.02 -4.38
N LYS A 27 -0.16 -5.30 -5.34
CA LYS A 27 1.07 -6.07 -5.11
C LYS A 27 2.28 -5.16 -5.16
N ASN A 28 3.23 -5.40 -4.28
CA ASN A 28 4.56 -4.78 -4.31
C ASN A 28 5.44 -5.43 -5.38
N GLU A 29 6.62 -4.85 -5.64
CA GLU A 29 7.65 -5.41 -6.54
C GLU A 29 8.10 -6.82 -6.12
N GLU A 30 8.12 -7.10 -4.82
CA GLU A 30 8.40 -8.44 -4.25
C GLU A 30 7.22 -9.43 -4.39
N GLY A 31 6.09 -8.99 -4.94
CA GLY A 31 4.88 -9.79 -5.10
C GLY A 31 4.04 -9.96 -3.84
N LEU A 32 4.25 -9.11 -2.83
CA LEU A 32 3.49 -9.09 -1.57
C LEU A 32 2.19 -8.29 -1.70
N ASP A 33 1.12 -8.79 -1.11
CA ASP A 33 -0.16 -8.08 -1.06
C ASP A 33 -0.07 -6.91 -0.05
N VAL A 34 -0.13 -5.68 -0.56
CA VAL A 34 0.04 -4.43 0.19
C VAL A 34 -1.11 -3.45 -0.09
N CYS A 35 -1.26 -2.46 0.79
CA CYS A 35 -2.16 -1.35 0.55
C CYS A 35 -1.52 -0.31 -0.39
N PRO A 36 -2.29 0.65 -0.95
CA PRO A 36 -1.75 1.63 -1.89
C PRO A 36 -0.63 2.53 -1.35
N GLN A 37 -0.53 2.67 -0.03
CA GLN A 37 0.52 3.46 0.62
C GLN A 37 1.86 2.71 0.73
N HIS A 38 1.83 1.38 0.65
CA HIS A 38 2.98 0.49 0.87
C HIS A 38 3.41 -0.25 -0.40
N THR A 39 3.11 0.31 -1.57
CA THR A 39 3.49 -0.24 -2.88
C THR A 39 4.97 -0.09 -3.21
N LYS A 40 5.71 0.71 -2.46
CA LYS A 40 7.15 0.94 -2.61
C LYS A 40 7.96 0.50 -1.39
N SER A 41 7.29 -0.01 -0.35
CA SER A 41 7.96 -0.40 0.89
C SER A 41 8.45 -1.84 0.76
N VAL A 42 9.75 -2.03 0.90
CA VAL A 42 10.41 -3.35 0.89
C VAL A 42 10.33 -3.98 2.29
N LEU A 43 10.12 -5.29 2.38
CA LEU A 43 10.18 -5.96 3.67
C LEU A 43 11.61 -5.92 4.22
N PRO A 44 11.81 -5.59 5.51
CA PRO A 44 13.15 -5.66 6.11
C PRO A 44 13.66 -7.10 6.11
N GLU A 45 14.97 -7.28 5.99
CA GLU A 45 15.62 -8.59 5.99
C GLU A 45 15.35 -9.33 7.30
N ILE A 46 14.91 -10.59 7.20
CA ILE A 46 14.56 -11.44 8.35
C ILE A 46 15.58 -12.57 8.43
N LYS A 47 16.09 -12.85 9.63
CA LYS A 47 16.89 -14.06 9.87
C LYS A 47 15.98 -15.25 10.17
N CYS A 48 16.29 -16.39 9.55
CA CYS A 48 15.68 -17.66 9.88
C CYS A 48 16.17 -18.13 11.26
N THR A 49 15.45 -19.08 11.86
CA THR A 49 15.85 -19.75 13.12
C THR A 49 17.21 -20.45 13.03
N CYS A 50 17.66 -20.82 11.83
CA CYS A 50 18.98 -21.41 11.58
C CYS A 50 20.12 -20.36 11.44
N GLY A 51 19.80 -19.07 11.54
CA GLY A 51 20.77 -17.97 11.46
C GLY A 51 21.07 -17.44 10.05
N SER A 52 20.61 -18.12 9.00
CA SER A 52 20.73 -17.62 7.61
C SER A 52 19.61 -16.62 7.28
N TRP A 53 19.81 -15.82 6.23
CA TRP A 53 18.86 -14.81 5.77
C TRP A 53 17.70 -15.43 5.00
N LEU A 54 16.50 -14.89 5.20
CA LEU A 54 15.29 -15.26 4.46
C LEU A 54 15.09 -14.29 3.29
N GLU A 55 15.05 -14.84 2.09
CA GLU A 55 14.70 -14.10 0.89
C GLU A 55 13.19 -14.16 0.65
N ALA A 56 12.55 -13.01 0.49
CA ALA A 56 11.15 -12.94 0.06
C ALA A 56 11.05 -13.26 -1.44
N ARG A 57 10.24 -14.26 -1.80
CA ARG A 57 9.98 -14.64 -3.20
C ARG A 57 8.49 -14.83 -3.45
N SER A 58 8.05 -14.58 -4.67
CA SER A 58 6.66 -14.82 -5.09
C SER A 58 6.55 -16.07 -5.95
N GLY A 59 5.56 -16.93 -5.66
CA GLY A 59 5.26 -18.13 -6.46
C GLY A 59 3.78 -18.20 -6.88
N LYS A 60 3.39 -19.31 -7.52
CA LYS A 60 2.01 -19.57 -7.98
C LYS A 60 0.97 -19.44 -6.86
N PHE A 61 1.34 -19.85 -5.64
CA PHE A 61 0.45 -19.90 -4.49
C PHE A 61 0.55 -18.66 -3.58
N GLY A 62 1.29 -17.64 -4.01
CA GLY A 62 1.51 -16.42 -3.24
C GLY A 62 2.97 -16.26 -2.79
N PRO A 63 3.24 -15.28 -1.91
CA PRO A 63 4.57 -15.03 -1.38
C PRO A 63 5.00 -16.15 -0.43
N TYR A 64 6.31 -16.41 -0.40
CA TYR A 64 6.96 -17.35 0.51
C TYR A 64 8.38 -16.85 0.82
N PHE A 65 8.98 -17.38 1.88
CA PHE A 65 10.37 -17.09 2.20
C PHE A 65 11.24 -18.27 1.79
N ASN A 66 12.42 -18.01 1.24
CA ASN A 66 13.43 -19.02 0.97
C ASN A 66 14.61 -18.84 1.93
N CYS A 67 14.94 -19.91 2.62
CA CYS A 67 16.12 -20.04 3.46
C CYS A 67 17.14 -20.93 2.75
N LEU A 68 18.38 -20.48 2.57
CA LEU A 68 19.44 -21.29 1.94
C LEU A 68 19.68 -22.63 2.66
N ASN A 69 19.50 -22.66 3.99
CA ASN A 69 19.75 -23.85 4.80
C ASN A 69 18.50 -24.69 5.11
N CYS A 70 17.32 -24.07 5.26
CA CYS A 70 16.07 -24.76 5.63
C CYS A 70 15.11 -24.97 4.45
N GLY A 71 15.34 -24.32 3.31
CA GLY A 71 14.47 -24.34 2.15
C GLY A 71 13.28 -23.37 2.27
N ASN A 72 12.19 -23.72 1.60
CA ASN A 72 11.01 -22.85 1.48
C ASN A 72 10.15 -22.87 2.75
N ILE A 73 9.86 -21.68 3.27
CA ILE A 73 9.05 -21.44 4.45
C ILE A 73 7.78 -20.68 4.03
N ASN A 74 6.65 -21.09 4.60
CA ASN A 74 5.38 -20.39 4.41
C ASN A 74 5.48 -18.94 4.94
N TYR A 75 4.94 -17.98 4.19
CA TYR A 75 4.96 -16.56 4.53
C TYR A 75 4.49 -16.27 5.96
N ASN A 76 3.38 -16.89 6.41
CA ASN A 76 2.86 -16.68 7.76
C ASN A 76 3.88 -17.07 8.84
N LYS A 77 4.57 -18.21 8.65
CA LYS A 77 5.62 -18.67 9.56
C LYS A 77 6.83 -17.73 9.56
N GLY A 78 7.22 -17.21 8.40
CA GLY A 78 8.32 -16.24 8.30
C GLY A 78 8.01 -14.94 9.04
N MET A 79 6.76 -14.46 8.96
CA MET A 79 6.32 -13.27 9.69
C MET A 79 6.28 -13.48 11.20
N GLU A 80 5.95 -14.69 11.67
CA GLU A 80 6.05 -15.05 13.09
C GLU A 80 7.52 -15.03 13.57
N ILE A 81 8.44 -15.56 12.76
CA ILE A 81 9.89 -15.53 13.07
C ILE A 81 10.41 -14.09 13.13
N LYS A 82 9.93 -13.20 12.25
CA LYS A 82 10.23 -11.76 12.30
C LYS A 82 9.83 -11.16 13.66
N ALA A 83 8.63 -11.44 14.14
CA ALA A 83 8.14 -10.93 15.42
C ALA A 83 8.97 -11.43 16.62
N LEU A 84 9.60 -12.61 16.51
CA LEU A 84 10.51 -13.13 17.53
C LEU A 84 11.90 -12.46 17.46
N THR A 85 12.42 -12.24 16.24
CA THR A 85 13.79 -11.79 16.01
C THR A 85 13.96 -10.27 16.19
N MET A 86 12.92 -9.47 15.93
CA MET A 86 12.99 -8.00 16.00
C MET A 86 12.82 -7.41 17.41
N LYS A 87 12.62 -8.22 18.46
CA LYS A 87 12.45 -7.72 19.85
C LYS A 87 13.68 -7.02 20.46
N GLY A 88 14.77 -6.83 19.71
CA GLY A 88 16.01 -6.25 20.22
C GLY A 88 16.80 -5.38 19.22
N GLN A 89 16.23 -4.99 18.09
CA GLN A 89 16.93 -4.11 17.13
C GLN A 89 16.19 -2.78 16.96
N PRO A 90 16.89 -1.62 16.99
CA PRO A 90 16.27 -0.35 16.68
C PRO A 90 15.88 -0.36 15.20
N GLU A 91 14.60 -0.16 14.91
CA GLU A 91 14.07 0.02 13.55
C GLU A 91 14.76 1.23 12.92
N LYS A 92 15.84 1.01 12.17
CA LYS A 92 16.34 2.01 11.22
C LYS A 92 15.42 1.95 10.01
N VAL A 93 14.23 2.52 10.15
CA VAL A 93 13.38 2.82 9.01
C VAL A 93 14.13 3.87 8.20
N ILE A 94 14.79 3.46 7.11
CA ILE A 94 15.28 4.40 6.11
C ILE A 94 14.03 4.89 5.39
N ILE A 95 13.40 5.91 5.96
CA ILE A 95 12.40 6.70 5.23
C ILE A 95 13.23 7.49 4.22
N GLU A 96 13.51 6.91 3.06
CA GLU A 96 13.79 7.72 1.88
C GLU A 96 12.50 8.46 1.58
N LYS A 97 12.34 9.62 2.22
CA LYS A 97 11.34 10.59 1.81
C LYS A 97 11.58 10.75 0.31
N PRO A 98 10.60 10.45 -0.57
CA PRO A 98 10.71 10.87 -1.94
C PRO A 98 10.87 12.38 -1.85
N GLN A 99 12.05 12.89 -2.20
CA GLN A 99 12.28 14.31 -2.33
C GLN A 99 11.20 14.78 -3.28
N SER A 100 10.23 15.51 -2.75
CA SER A 100 9.16 16.08 -3.55
C SER A 100 9.83 17.12 -4.44
N ILE A 101 10.21 16.73 -5.66
CA ILE A 101 10.70 17.63 -6.73
C ILE A 101 9.56 18.54 -7.25
N PHE A 102 8.47 18.67 -6.50
CA PHE A 102 7.38 19.60 -6.77
C PHE A 102 7.17 20.57 -5.61
N PHE A 103 8.27 21.06 -5.01
CA PHE A 103 8.23 22.41 -4.45
C PHE A 103 8.32 23.37 -5.64
N ARG A 104 7.18 23.64 -6.28
CA ARG A 104 7.07 24.83 -7.12
C ARG A 104 7.30 25.99 -6.16
N GLU A 105 8.46 26.63 -6.27
CA GLU A 105 8.65 27.96 -5.70
C GLU A 105 7.42 28.78 -6.05
N ARG A 106 6.74 29.28 -5.02
CA ARG A 106 5.77 30.36 -5.22
C ARG A 106 6.58 31.53 -5.76
N ILE A 107 6.64 31.66 -7.07
CA ILE A 107 6.73 32.98 -7.67
C ILE A 107 5.42 33.65 -7.25
N GLU A 108 5.50 34.59 -6.31
CA GLU A 108 4.39 35.44 -5.93
C GLU A 108 4.02 36.32 -7.12
N VAL A 109 3.25 35.77 -8.05
CA VAL A 109 2.55 36.58 -9.04
C VAL A 109 1.40 37.25 -8.28
N LYS A 110 1.54 38.56 -8.02
CA LYS A 110 0.44 39.42 -7.56
C LYS A 110 -0.71 39.33 -8.57
N GLY A 111 -1.65 38.43 -8.33
CA GLY A 111 -2.77 38.22 -9.23
C GLY A 111 -3.73 37.15 -8.73
N LYS A 112 -4.71 37.58 -7.94
CA LYS A 112 -5.97 36.92 -7.55
C LYS A 112 -6.15 35.49 -8.11
N THR A 113 -6.07 34.48 -7.25
CA THR A 113 -6.60 33.14 -7.53
C THR A 113 -8.10 33.22 -7.73
N GLN A 114 -8.55 33.25 -8.99
CA GLN A 114 -9.97 33.09 -9.31
C GLN A 114 -10.28 31.59 -9.29
N THR A 115 -11.03 31.14 -8.28
CA THR A 115 -11.80 29.90 -8.38
C THR A 115 -12.73 30.03 -9.57
N LYS A 116 -12.48 29.26 -10.64
CA LYS A 116 -13.31 29.27 -11.85
C LYS A 116 -14.61 28.53 -11.53
N GLU A 117 -15.59 29.25 -11.01
CA GLU A 117 -16.96 28.77 -10.90
C GLU A 117 -17.45 28.38 -12.30
N ARG A 118 -18.05 27.19 -12.41
CA ARG A 118 -18.63 26.74 -13.68
C ARG A 118 -19.82 27.64 -13.97
N LYS A 119 -19.70 28.51 -14.98
CA LYS A 119 -20.82 29.32 -15.44
C LYS A 119 -21.81 28.41 -16.14
N GLU A 120 -23.03 28.32 -15.62
CA GLU A 120 -24.15 27.74 -16.36
C GLU A 120 -24.42 28.64 -17.57
N ILE A 121 -24.53 28.03 -18.75
CA ILE A 121 -24.86 28.73 -20.00
C ILE A 121 -26.35 28.49 -20.23
N THR A 122 -27.18 29.52 -20.04
CA THR A 122 -28.59 29.50 -20.41
C THR A 122 -28.74 29.97 -21.86
N ILE A 123 -29.17 29.05 -22.72
CA ILE A 123 -29.39 29.34 -24.15
C ILE A 123 -30.87 29.67 -24.34
N SER A 124 -31.16 30.84 -24.89
CA SER A 124 -32.51 31.30 -25.20
C SER A 124 -32.94 30.79 -26.58
N SER A 125 -34.23 30.49 -26.75
CA SER A 125 -34.81 30.06 -28.03
C SER A 125 -34.72 31.11 -29.16
N ASN A 126 -34.38 32.36 -28.84
CA ASN A 126 -34.11 33.41 -29.82
C ASN A 126 -32.62 33.52 -30.22
N ASP A 127 -31.74 32.67 -29.70
CA ASP A 127 -30.30 32.75 -29.98
C ASP A 127 -29.95 32.06 -31.31
N SER A 128 -29.87 32.86 -32.37
CA SER A 128 -29.61 32.38 -33.74
C SER A 128 -28.24 31.74 -33.93
N TYR A 129 -27.31 31.93 -32.99
CA TYR A 129 -25.96 31.36 -33.07
C TYR A 129 -25.91 29.88 -32.66
N TYR A 130 -26.99 29.36 -32.05
CA TYR A 130 -27.05 28.00 -31.51
C TYR A 130 -28.14 27.13 -32.15
N PHE A 131 -29.16 27.75 -32.76
CA PHE A 131 -30.27 27.08 -33.42
C PHE A 131 -30.28 27.43 -34.92
N ASP A 132 -29.33 26.87 -35.66
CA ASP A 132 -29.38 26.73 -37.14
C ASP A 132 -30.12 25.43 -37.53
#